data_AF-A0AAV4D5Z6-F1
#
_entry.id   AF-A0AAV4D5Z6-F1
#
_cell.length_a   1.000
_cell.length_b   1.000
_cell.length_c   1.000
_cell.angle_alpha   90.00
_cell.angle_beta   90.00
_cell.angle_gamma   90.00
#
_symmetry.space_group_name_H-M   'P 1'
#
loop_
_entity.id
_entity.type
_entity.pdbx_description
1 polymer ?
#
loop_
_entity_poly.entity_id
_entity_poly.type
_entity_poly.pdbx_seq_one_letter_code
_entity_poly.pdbx_strand_id
1 'polypeptide(L)'
;MIFAVSNVGGLIYHELIEGGMTGQRFNEFIGTVCRLYYPLNACFVIDNAPAHRQAVNLPPPQNFSVRYLPPYSQFLNICENAFALWKGNIKDSLAEVRDQLLREDHQKRMATLGQLAEQGTAVVTLHRMQAAFRGMQAYLPACFVLDDILM
;
A
#
# COMPACT_ATOMS: atom_id res chain seq x y z
N MET A 1 2.53 11.18 -3.51
CA MET A 1 1.69 10.06 -3.06
C MET A 1 2.28 8.77 -3.59
N ILE A 2 2.11 7.66 -2.89
CA ILE A 2 2.41 6.31 -3.40
C ILE A 2 1.14 5.46 -3.38
N PHE A 3 0.89 4.75 -4.47
CA PHE A 3 -0.05 3.63 -4.52
C PHE A 3 0.73 2.34 -4.53
N ALA A 4 0.26 1.33 -3.81
CA ALA A 4 0.92 0.04 -3.76
C ALA A 4 -0.10 -1.07 -3.57
N VAL A 5 0.15 -2.20 -4.22
CA VAL A 5 -0.56 -3.45 -3.99
C VAL A 5 0.48 -4.52 -3.68
N SER A 6 0.20 -5.30 -2.65
CA SER A 6 1.06 -6.39 -2.20
C SER A 6 0.22 -7.59 -1.85
N ASN A 7 0.84 -8.76 -1.90
CA ASN A 7 0.28 -9.99 -1.33
C ASN A 7 1.32 -10.68 -0.45
N VAL A 8 1.04 -11.92 -0.08
CA VAL A 8 1.99 -12.76 0.66
C VAL A 8 3.32 -12.98 -0.09
N GLY A 9 3.34 -12.74 -1.40
CA GLY A 9 4.49 -12.82 -2.29
C GLY A 9 5.45 -11.63 -2.21
N GLY A 10 5.03 -10.49 -1.66
CA GLY A 10 5.77 -9.24 -1.71
C GLY A 10 5.00 -8.11 -2.38
N LEU A 11 5.71 -7.04 -2.74
CA LEU A 11 5.18 -5.96 -3.56
C LEU A 11 4.87 -6.48 -4.97
N ILE A 12 3.65 -6.24 -5.43
CA ILE A 12 3.19 -6.63 -6.77
C ILE A 12 3.39 -5.49 -7.75
N TYR A 13 2.90 -4.30 -7.37
CA TYR A 13 2.93 -3.13 -8.21
C TYR A 13 2.81 -1.87 -7.35
N HIS A 14 3.46 -0.80 -7.77
CA HIS A 14 3.39 0.51 -7.13
C HIS A 14 3.50 1.62 -8.16
N GLU A 15 3.00 2.80 -7.78
CA GLU A 15 3.11 4.03 -8.54
C GLU A 15 3.44 5.18 -7.60
N LEU A 16 4.45 5.98 -7.93
CA LEU A 16 4.68 7.28 -7.31
C LEU A 16 4.06 8.38 -8.16
N ILE A 17 3.20 9.18 -7.53
CA ILE A 17 2.45 10.24 -8.20
C ILE A 17 2.62 11.54 -7.43
N GLU A 18 2.86 12.64 -8.14
CA GLU A 18 2.86 13.97 -7.55
C GLU A 18 1.44 14.42 -7.16
N GLY A 19 1.34 15.11 -6.01
CA GLY A 19 0.07 15.53 -5.42
C GLY A 19 -0.63 14.44 -4.59
N GLY A 20 -1.94 14.61 -4.41
CA GLY A 20 -2.77 13.77 -3.52
C GLY A 20 -3.46 12.58 -4.20
N MET A 21 -4.05 11.71 -3.38
CA MET A 21 -4.92 10.63 -3.84
C MET A 21 -6.32 11.16 -4.15
N THR A 22 -6.85 10.80 -5.32
CA THR A 22 -8.24 11.05 -5.73
C THR A 22 -8.91 9.72 -6.09
N GLY A 23 -10.24 9.67 -6.10
CA GLY A 23 -10.98 8.47 -6.53
C GLY A 23 -10.65 8.06 -7.97
N GLN A 24 -10.46 9.03 -8.87
CA GLN A 24 -10.06 8.78 -10.26
C GLN A 24 -8.67 8.12 -10.33
N ARG A 25 -7.66 8.69 -9.64
CA ARG A 25 -6.30 8.13 -9.64
C ARG A 25 -6.26 6.72 -9.06
N PHE A 26 -7.05 6.47 -8.02
CA PHE A 26 -7.17 5.12 -7.45
C PHE A 26 -7.82 4.14 -8.43
N ASN A 27 -8.83 4.56 -9.20
CA ASN A 27 -9.44 3.74 -10.26
C ASN A 27 -8.47 3.39 -11.38
N GLU A 28 -7.68 4.37 -11.83
CA GLU A 28 -6.65 4.16 -12.84
C GLU A 28 -5.61 3.12 -12.35
N PHE A 29 -5.14 3.28 -11.11
CA PHE A 29 -4.24 2.34 -10.45
C PHE A 29 -4.82 0.92 -10.38
N ILE A 30 -6.05 0.74 -9.88
CA ILE A 30 -6.71 -0.58 -9.83
C ILE A 30 -6.87 -1.17 -11.24
N GLY A 31 -7.22 -0.35 -12.23
CA GLY A 31 -7.28 -0.77 -13.63
C GLY A 31 -5.95 -1.32 -14.15
N THR A 32 -4.83 -0.68 -13.80
CA THR A 32 -3.48 -1.17 -14.12
C THR A 32 -3.19 -2.49 -13.45
N VAL A 33 -3.47 -2.62 -12.15
CA VAL A 33 -3.26 -3.86 -11.40
C VAL A 33 -4.07 -5.02 -11.98
N CYS A 34 -5.35 -4.80 -12.29
CA CYS A 34 -6.20 -5.82 -12.90
C CYS A 34 -5.65 -6.33 -14.23
N ARG A 35 -5.08 -5.44 -15.07
CA ARG A 35 -4.44 -5.85 -16.33
C ARG A 35 -3.17 -6.66 -16.10
N LEU A 36 -2.36 -6.30 -15.10
CA LEU A 36 -1.14 -7.04 -14.76
C LEU A 36 -1.42 -8.45 -14.22
N TYR A 37 -2.57 -8.64 -13.55
CA TYR A 37 -2.95 -9.91 -12.93
C TYR A 37 -3.92 -10.77 -13.75
N TYR A 38 -4.40 -10.28 -14.89
CA TYR A 38 -5.29 -11.05 -15.75
C TYR A 38 -4.58 -12.30 -16.32
N PRO A 39 -5.25 -13.47 -16.40
CA PRO A 39 -6.66 -13.76 -16.12
C PRO A 39 -6.96 -14.25 -14.69
N LEU A 40 -6.06 -14.07 -13.72
CA LEU A 40 -6.21 -14.65 -12.38
C LEU A 40 -7.45 -14.11 -11.64
N ASN A 41 -8.03 -14.97 -10.81
CA ASN A 41 -9.06 -14.54 -9.86
C ASN A 41 -8.39 -13.93 -8.63
N ALA A 42 -8.79 -12.71 -8.26
CA ALA A 42 -8.20 -12.03 -7.11
C ALA A 42 -9.25 -11.28 -6.28
N CYS A 43 -8.91 -11.06 -5.01
CA CYS A 43 -9.70 -10.29 -4.08
C CYS A 43 -8.86 -9.12 -3.55
N PHE A 44 -9.28 -7.90 -3.82
CA PHE A 44 -8.70 -6.72 -3.21
C PHE A 44 -9.25 -6.57 -1.79
N VAL A 45 -8.36 -6.48 -0.82
CA VAL A 45 -8.69 -6.14 0.57
C VAL A 45 -8.19 -4.73 0.81
N ILE A 46 -9.11 -3.80 1.04
CA ILE A 46 -8.79 -2.36 1.18
C ILE A 46 -9.50 -1.76 2.39
N ASP A 47 -8.95 -0.67 2.91
CA ASP A 47 -9.59 0.09 3.98
C ASP A 47 -10.79 0.91 3.47
N ASN A 48 -11.49 1.54 4.42
CA ASN A 48 -12.68 2.34 4.13
C ASN A 48 -12.37 3.82 3.83
N ALA A 49 -11.21 4.18 3.28
CA ALA A 49 -10.91 5.57 2.92
C ALA A 49 -11.93 6.12 1.91
N PRO A 50 -12.29 7.43 1.97
CA PRO A 50 -13.29 8.01 1.05
C PRO A 50 -12.97 7.79 -0.43
N ALA A 51 -11.68 7.88 -0.81
CA ALA A 51 -11.23 7.64 -2.18
C ALA A 51 -11.51 6.20 -2.65
N HIS A 52 -11.38 5.21 -1.77
CA HIS A 52 -11.63 3.80 -2.09
C HIS A 52 -13.13 3.55 -2.28
N ARG A 53 -13.97 4.08 -1.39
CA ARG A 53 -15.44 3.91 -1.47
C ARG A 53 -16.02 4.52 -2.75
N GLN A 54 -15.49 5.67 -3.18
CA GLN A 54 -15.96 6.36 -4.37
C GLN A 54 -15.46 5.72 -5.68
N ALA A 55 -14.27 5.13 -5.65
CA ALA A 55 -13.61 4.59 -6.82
C ALA A 55 -14.24 3.28 -7.31
N VAL A 56 -14.56 2.35 -6.41
CA VAL A 56 -15.04 0.97 -6.72
C VAL A 56 -16.46 0.93 -7.34
N ASN A 57 -17.07 2.07 -7.68
CA ASN A 57 -18.30 2.13 -8.47
C ASN A 57 -18.14 1.65 -9.93
N LEU A 58 -16.92 1.43 -10.40
CA LEU A 58 -16.66 0.65 -11.60
C LEU A 58 -16.54 -0.82 -11.20
N PRO A 59 -17.43 -1.72 -11.67
CA PRO A 59 -17.32 -3.13 -11.34
C PRO A 59 -15.93 -3.60 -11.79
N PRO A 60 -15.13 -4.20 -10.89
CA PRO A 60 -13.86 -4.78 -11.30
C PRO A 60 -14.15 -5.87 -12.37
N PRO A 61 -13.17 -6.23 -13.22
CA PRO A 61 -13.39 -7.29 -14.21
C PRO A 61 -13.93 -8.54 -13.51
N GLN A 62 -14.74 -9.37 -14.20
CA GLN A 62 -15.52 -10.47 -13.60
C GLN A 62 -14.72 -11.41 -12.66
N ASN A 63 -13.41 -11.47 -12.82
CA ASN A 63 -12.47 -12.30 -12.06
C ASN A 63 -11.97 -11.64 -10.76
N PHE A 64 -12.34 -10.37 -10.50
CA PHE A 64 -11.85 -9.59 -9.37
C PHE A 64 -13.01 -9.25 -8.45
N SER A 65 -12.75 -9.31 -7.14
CA SER A 65 -13.69 -8.89 -6.10
C SER A 65 -13.04 -7.89 -5.15
N VAL A 66 -13.86 -7.10 -4.45
CA VAL A 66 -13.37 -6.15 -3.44
C VAL A 66 -14.01 -6.49 -2.09
N ARG A 67 -13.19 -6.52 -1.04
CA ARG A 67 -13.60 -6.65 0.36
C ARG A 67 -13.06 -5.46 1.13
N TYR A 68 -13.94 -4.84 1.89
CA TYR A 68 -13.58 -3.74 2.76
C TYR A 68 -13.25 -4.27 4.16
N LEU A 69 -12.16 -3.76 4.72
CA LEU A 69 -11.83 -3.96 6.11
C LEU A 69 -12.82 -3.21 7.01
N PRO A 70 -13.12 -3.70 8.21
CA PRO A 70 -13.88 -2.93 9.20
C PRO A 70 -13.18 -1.60 9.54
N PRO A 71 -13.90 -0.55 9.98
CA PRO A 71 -13.28 0.67 10.49
C PRO A 71 -12.20 0.38 11.55
N TYR A 72 -11.14 1.19 11.55
CA TYR A 72 -10.04 1.13 12.53
C TYR A 72 -9.25 -0.19 12.61
N SER A 73 -9.43 -1.10 11.67
CA SER A 73 -8.77 -2.42 11.64
C SER A 73 -7.44 -2.43 10.86
N GLN A 74 -6.60 -1.41 11.04
CA GLN A 74 -5.31 -1.28 10.34
C GLN A 74 -4.38 -2.50 10.51
N PHE A 75 -4.49 -3.23 11.62
CA PHE A 75 -3.74 -4.46 11.90
C PHE A 75 -4.14 -5.63 10.97
N LEU A 76 -5.31 -5.56 10.32
CA LEU A 76 -5.75 -6.46 9.26
C LEU A 76 -5.32 -6.01 7.86
N ASN A 77 -4.72 -4.83 7.72
CA ASN A 77 -4.25 -4.31 6.46
C ASN A 77 -2.76 -4.64 6.26
N ILE A 78 -2.47 -5.65 5.44
CA ILE A 78 -1.09 -6.06 5.17
C ILE A 78 -0.26 -4.93 4.52
N CYS A 79 -0.89 -4.02 3.77
CA CYS A 79 -0.21 -2.89 3.15
C CYS A 79 0.34 -1.90 4.20
N GLU A 80 -0.25 -1.80 5.39
CA GLU A 80 0.31 -0.96 6.47
C GLU A 80 1.69 -1.47 6.93
N ASN A 81 1.88 -2.80 6.93
CA ASN A 81 3.19 -3.39 7.22
C ASN A 81 4.20 -3.09 6.12
N ALA A 82 3.79 -3.20 4.85
CA ALA A 82 4.63 -2.82 3.71
C ALA A 82 5.06 -1.34 3.80
N PHE A 83 4.10 -0.44 4.09
CA PHE A 83 4.37 0.97 4.27
C PHE A 83 5.24 1.26 5.48
N ALA A 84 5.09 0.54 6.59
CA ALA A 84 5.95 0.71 7.76
C ALA A 84 7.41 0.36 7.42
N LEU A 85 7.65 -0.75 6.74
CA LEU A 85 8.98 -1.16 6.28
C LEU A 85 9.58 -0.12 5.33
N TRP A 86 8.80 0.29 4.34
CA TRP A 86 9.21 1.28 3.33
C TRP A 86 9.54 2.64 3.95
N LYS A 87 8.67 3.16 4.83
CA LYS A 87 8.89 4.43 5.56
C LYS A 87 10.12 4.36 6.45
N GLY A 88 10.36 3.22 7.11
CA GLY A 88 11.55 2.99 7.91
C GLY A 88 12.82 3.14 7.07
N ASN A 89 12.89 2.41 5.95
CA ASN A 89 14.04 2.47 5.05
C ASN A 89 14.26 3.89 4.49
N ILE A 90 13.21 4.57 4.07
CA ILE A 90 13.31 5.95 3.58
C ILE A 90 13.87 6.87 4.66
N LYS A 91 13.43 6.75 5.92
CA LYS A 91 13.94 7.58 7.01
C LYS A 91 15.45 7.38 7.20
N ASP A 92 15.91 6.14 7.13
CA ASP A 92 17.33 5.82 7.27
C ASP A 92 18.14 6.43 6.11
N SER A 93 17.70 6.24 4.86
CA SER A 93 18.37 6.84 3.70
C SER A 93 18.31 8.37 3.71
N LEU A 94 17.21 8.97 4.16
CA LEU A 94 17.08 10.43 4.30
C LEU A 94 18.04 10.99 5.35
N ALA A 95 18.35 10.24 6.41
CA ALA A 95 19.31 10.68 7.41
C ALA A 95 20.71 10.88 6.82
N GLU A 96 21.10 10.04 5.86
CA GLU A 96 22.39 10.10 5.18
C GLU A 96 22.52 11.30 4.23
N VAL A 97 21.44 11.66 3.54
CA VAL A 97 21.46 12.74 2.52
C VAL A 97 20.83 14.06 3.00
N ARG A 98 20.41 14.14 4.27
CA ARG A 98 19.64 15.27 4.82
C ARG A 98 20.28 16.62 4.52
N ASP A 99 21.56 16.77 4.84
CA ASP A 99 22.26 18.04 4.71
C ASP A 99 22.41 18.47 3.25
N GLN A 100 22.53 17.50 2.33
CA GLN A 100 22.53 17.77 0.90
C GLN A 100 21.14 18.24 0.44
N LEU A 101 20.08 17.52 0.80
CA LEU A 101 18.70 17.85 0.44
C LEU A 101 18.30 19.27 0.85
N LEU A 102 18.74 19.73 2.03
CA LEU A 102 18.45 21.08 2.53
C LEU A 102 19.11 22.18 1.69
N ARG A 103 20.20 21.88 0.99
CA ARG A 103 20.94 22.81 0.13
C ARG A 103 20.49 22.77 -1.34
N GLU A 104 19.80 21.70 -1.73
CA GLU A 104 19.27 21.53 -3.09
C GLU A 104 18.10 22.49 -3.36
N ASP A 105 18.00 22.94 -4.61
CA ASP A 105 16.79 23.58 -5.13
C ASP A 105 15.59 22.61 -5.12
N HIS A 106 14.39 23.15 -5.26
CA HIS A 106 13.17 22.36 -5.15
C HIS A 106 13.13 21.19 -6.15
N GLN A 107 13.54 21.40 -7.40
CA GLN A 107 13.45 20.40 -8.45
C GLN A 107 14.40 19.24 -8.19
N LYS A 108 15.66 19.53 -7.85
CA LYS A 108 16.64 18.50 -7.48
C LYS A 108 16.21 17.75 -6.23
N ARG A 109 15.73 18.47 -5.22
CA ARG A 109 15.23 17.86 -3.98
C ARG A 109 14.10 16.88 -4.26
N MET A 110 13.12 17.25 -5.08
CA MET A 110 12.01 16.35 -5.41
C MET A 110 12.48 15.12 -6.20
N ALA A 111 13.42 15.29 -7.13
CA ALA A 111 14.01 14.17 -7.86
C ALA A 111 14.75 13.20 -6.91
N THR A 112 15.55 13.71 -5.98
CA THR A 112 16.25 12.90 -4.97
C THR A 112 15.26 12.16 -4.08
N LEU A 113 14.21 12.83 -3.58
CA LEU A 113 13.16 12.19 -2.78
C LEU A 113 12.43 11.10 -3.56
N GLY A 114 12.10 11.34 -4.83
CA GLY A 114 11.48 10.35 -5.70
C GLY A 114 12.36 9.10 -5.89
N GLN A 115 13.65 9.31 -6.11
CA GLN A 115 14.61 8.20 -6.25
C GLN A 115 14.73 7.38 -4.97
N LEU A 116 14.85 8.02 -3.80
CA LEU A 116 14.90 7.31 -2.52
C LEU A 116 13.61 6.54 -2.25
N ALA A 117 12.48 7.13 -2.60
CA ALA A 117 11.18 6.51 -2.43
C ALA A 117 11.01 5.28 -3.33
N GLU A 118 11.47 5.35 -4.59
CA GLU A 118 11.49 4.24 -5.54
C GLU A 118 12.43 3.11 -5.06
N GLN A 119 13.68 3.45 -4.71
CA GLN A 119 14.67 2.49 -4.22
C GLN A 119 14.22 1.80 -2.93
N GLY A 120 13.55 2.54 -2.04
CA GLY A 120 13.05 2.01 -0.78
C GLY A 120 12.02 0.89 -0.94
N THR A 121 11.37 0.75 -2.10
CA THR A 121 10.42 -0.35 -2.34
C THR A 121 11.06 -1.72 -2.28
N ALA A 122 12.37 -1.82 -2.53
CA ALA A 122 13.13 -3.07 -2.49
C ALA A 122 13.09 -3.78 -1.13
N VAL A 123 12.76 -3.06 -0.04
CA VAL A 123 12.64 -3.67 1.30
C VAL A 123 11.37 -4.47 1.49
N VAL A 124 10.37 -4.32 0.62
CA VAL A 124 9.08 -5.01 0.68
C VAL A 124 9.21 -6.38 0.02
N THR A 125 9.97 -7.25 0.67
CA THR A 125 10.33 -8.59 0.15
C THR A 125 9.32 -9.67 0.53
N LEU A 126 9.34 -10.78 -0.21
CA LEU A 126 8.57 -12.00 0.07
C LEU A 126 8.67 -12.40 1.56
N HIS A 127 9.89 -12.55 2.07
CA HIS A 127 10.11 -13.04 3.43
C HIS A 127 9.45 -12.13 4.49
N ARG A 128 9.58 -10.81 4.32
CA ARG A 128 8.98 -9.83 5.24
C ARG A 128 7.47 -9.78 5.13
N MET A 129 6.92 -9.85 3.91
CA MET A 129 5.48 -9.85 3.71
C MET A 129 4.80 -11.13 4.20
N GLN A 130 5.46 -12.29 4.07
CA GLN A 130 4.99 -13.52 4.69
C GLN A 130 4.97 -13.43 6.23
N ALA A 131 5.98 -12.82 6.83
CA ALA A 131 6.00 -12.59 8.28
C ALA A 131 4.86 -11.65 8.72
N ALA A 132 4.66 -10.55 7.99
CA ALA A 132 3.54 -9.63 8.22
C ALA A 132 2.17 -10.33 8.08
N PHE A 133 2.00 -11.16 7.05
CA PHE A 133 0.75 -11.92 6.86
C PHE A 133 0.49 -12.90 8.00
N ARG A 134 1.50 -13.62 8.48
CA ARG A 134 1.36 -14.48 9.66
C ARG A 134 0.99 -13.69 10.91
N GLY A 135 1.60 -12.52 11.10
CA GLY A 135 1.25 -11.60 12.19
C GLY A 135 -0.21 -11.14 12.11
N MET A 136 -0.66 -10.73 10.93
CA MET A 136 -2.05 -10.36 10.65
C MET A 136 -3.03 -11.51 10.98
N GLN A 137 -2.72 -12.73 10.54
CA GLN A 137 -3.55 -13.92 10.80
C GLN A 137 -3.68 -14.23 12.29
N ALA A 138 -2.67 -13.92 13.11
CA ALA A 138 -2.72 -14.14 14.55
C ALA A 138 -3.78 -13.28 15.25
N TYR A 139 -4.21 -12.16 14.65
CA TYR A 139 -5.29 -11.33 15.18
C TYR A 139 -6.70 -11.85 14.85
N LEU A 140 -6.84 -12.67 13.80
CA LEU A 140 -8.15 -13.13 13.33
C LEU A 140 -8.96 -13.87 14.41
N PRO A 141 -8.39 -14.82 15.19
CA PRO A 141 -9.16 -15.50 16.23
C PRO A 141 -9.75 -14.53 17.26
N ALA A 142 -8.98 -13.52 17.68
CA ALA A 142 -9.47 -12.51 18.62
C ALA A 142 -10.59 -11.66 18.02
N CYS A 143 -10.55 -11.37 16.71
CA CYS A 143 -11.61 -10.63 16.01
C CYS A 143 -12.93 -11.38 15.94
N PHE A 144 -12.91 -12.72 15.98
CA PHE A 144 -14.13 -13.54 15.93
C PHE A 144 -14.68 -13.90 17.31
N VAL A 145 -13.86 -13.77 18.37
CA VAL A 145 -14.23 -14.13 19.75
C VAL A 145 -14.59 -12.90 20.57
N LEU A 146 -13.93 -11.77 20.33
CA LEU A 146 -14.29 -10.50 20.94
C LEU A 146 -15.38 -9.88 20.05
N ASP A 147 -16.63 -9.86 20.54
CA ASP A 147 -17.77 -9.21 19.87
C ASP A 147 -17.52 -7.71 19.55
N ASP A 148 -16.43 -7.13 20.06
CA ASP A 148 -16.02 -5.74 19.83
C ASP A 148 -14.51 -5.62 19.53
N ILE A 149 -14.17 -5.51 18.25
CA ILE A 149 -13.05 -4.67 17.80
C ILE A 149 -13.61 -3.59 16.85
N LEU A 150 -14.77 -3.05 17.26
CA LEU A 150 -15.49 -1.95 16.63
C LEU A 150 -15.88 -0.92 17.70
N MET A 151 -14.88 -0.32 18.36
CA MET A 151 -15.05 0.97 19.04
C MET A 151 -14.15 2.01 18.39
#